data_AF-A0A2K6BKF9-F1
#
_entry.id   AF-A0A2K6BKF9-F1
#
_cell.length_a   1.000
_cell.length_b   1.000
_cell.length_c   1.000
_cell.angle_alpha   90.00
_cell.angle_beta   90.00
_cell.angle_gamma   90.00
#
_symmetry.space_group_name_H-M   'P 1'
#
loop_
_entity.id
_entity.type
_entity.pdbx_description
1 polymer ?
#
loop_
_entity_poly.entity_id
_entity_poly.type
_entity_poly.pdbx_seq_one_letter_code
_entity_poly.pdbx_strand_id
1 'polypeptide(L)'
;PQSSPGTFSLGKMITAMPGKTPIQVLHEYGMKTKNIPVYECERSDVQIHVPTFTFRVTVGDITCRGEGTGKKLVKHRAAEAAINILKDNASICFAVPDPLMSDPSKQPKNQLNPVGSLQELAFHHGWRRPEYTLSQEGGPAHKREYTTVCRLEAFMETGKGASKKQAKRNAAEKFLAKFSNISPENHISLTNVINLLKRSLLSIPNTDYIQPLSEIAKEQGFNITYLDIDELSANGQYQCLAGLSTNPITVCHGSGISCAHNTLQYLKIIAERK
;
A
#
# COMPACT_ATOMS: atom_id res chain seq x y z
N PRO A 1 -66.97 -5.02 4.74
CA PRO A 1 -65.92 -5.50 5.67
C PRO A 1 -64.59 -5.65 4.92
N GLN A 2 -63.59 -4.95 5.42
CA GLN A 2 -62.36 -4.52 4.74
C GLN A 2 -61.48 -5.69 4.25
N SER A 3 -61.04 -5.60 3.00
CA SER A 3 -59.94 -6.39 2.44
C SER A 3 -58.63 -5.96 3.09
N SER A 4 -58.04 -6.85 3.90
CA SER A 4 -56.71 -6.73 4.48
C SER A 4 -55.65 -6.45 3.39
N PRO A 5 -54.79 -5.42 3.53
CA PRO A 5 -53.72 -5.18 2.58
C PRO A 5 -52.67 -6.27 2.75
N GLY A 6 -52.38 -7.00 1.67
CA GLY A 6 -51.39 -8.07 1.68
C GLY A 6 -50.06 -7.57 2.24
N THR A 7 -49.58 -8.19 3.31
CA THR A 7 -48.28 -7.90 3.92
C THR A 7 -47.18 -8.23 2.91
N PHE A 8 -46.69 -7.21 2.19
CA PHE A 8 -45.55 -7.32 1.29
C PHE A 8 -44.27 -7.53 2.12
N SER A 9 -43.81 -8.77 2.20
CA SER A 9 -42.60 -9.12 2.94
C SER A 9 -41.34 -8.81 2.12
N LEU A 10 -40.53 -7.85 2.57
CA LEU A 10 -39.23 -7.50 1.99
C LEU A 10 -38.30 -8.72 1.92
N GLY A 11 -38.38 -9.62 2.91
CA GLY A 11 -37.62 -10.87 2.94
C GLY A 11 -37.86 -11.75 1.70
N LYS A 12 -39.10 -11.89 1.25
CA LYS A 12 -39.43 -12.65 0.03
C LYS A 12 -38.88 -12.00 -1.25
N MET A 13 -38.75 -10.67 -1.28
CA MET A 13 -38.25 -9.93 -2.44
C MET A 13 -36.72 -10.01 -2.58
N ILE A 14 -36.00 -10.06 -1.45
CA ILE A 14 -34.54 -10.23 -1.42
C ILE A 14 -34.14 -11.62 -1.90
N THR A 15 -34.85 -12.66 -1.44
CA THR A 15 -34.62 -14.04 -1.90
C THR A 15 -34.96 -14.22 -3.38
N ALA A 16 -35.89 -13.43 -3.93
CA ALA A 16 -36.30 -13.49 -5.33
C ALA A 16 -35.35 -12.76 -6.31
N MET A 17 -34.34 -12.02 -5.83
CA MET A 17 -33.43 -11.23 -6.69
C MET A 17 -31.95 -11.35 -6.29
N PRO A 18 -31.34 -12.54 -6.43
CA PRO A 18 -29.91 -12.71 -6.16
C PRO A 18 -29.08 -11.87 -7.13
N GLY A 19 -28.16 -11.05 -6.60
CA GLY A 19 -27.20 -10.25 -7.38
C GLY A 19 -27.50 -8.75 -7.51
N LYS A 20 -28.66 -8.27 -7.05
CA LYS A 20 -28.94 -6.82 -6.96
C LYS A 20 -28.26 -6.20 -5.74
N THR A 21 -27.79 -4.97 -5.89
CA THR A 21 -27.21 -4.23 -4.77
C THR A 21 -28.28 -3.85 -3.74
N PRO A 22 -27.96 -3.75 -2.43
CA PRO A 22 -28.87 -3.27 -1.38
C PRO A 22 -29.57 -1.95 -1.74
N ILE A 23 -28.87 -1.05 -2.44
CA ILE A 23 -29.44 0.22 -2.92
C ILE A 23 -30.58 -0.03 -3.92
N GLN A 24 -30.40 -0.95 -4.87
CA GLN A 24 -31.41 -1.30 -5.87
C GLN A 24 -32.61 -1.99 -5.24
N VAL A 25 -32.37 -2.93 -4.32
CA VAL A 25 -33.44 -3.64 -3.64
C VAL A 25 -34.28 -2.67 -2.80
N LEU A 26 -33.65 -1.76 -2.06
CA LEU A 26 -34.33 -0.76 -1.26
C LEU A 26 -35.13 0.22 -2.15
N HIS A 27 -34.60 0.61 -3.30
CA HIS A 27 -35.30 1.46 -4.27
C HIS A 27 -36.55 0.79 -4.84
N GLU A 28 -36.43 -0.47 -5.27
CA GLU A 28 -37.57 -1.24 -5.78
C GLU A 28 -38.63 -1.49 -4.70
N TYR A 29 -38.20 -1.68 -3.45
CA TYR A 29 -39.12 -1.83 -2.32
C TYR A 29 -39.87 -0.53 -2.05
N GLY A 30 -39.17 0.61 -2.06
CA GLY A 30 -39.76 1.93 -1.91
C GLY A 30 -40.75 2.28 -3.02
N MET A 31 -40.45 1.89 -4.27
CA MET A 31 -41.39 2.05 -5.39
C MET A 31 -42.68 1.27 -5.19
N LYS A 32 -42.60 0.03 -4.68
CA LYS A 32 -43.77 -0.83 -4.45
C LYS A 32 -44.58 -0.43 -3.23
N THR A 33 -43.92 0.05 -2.18
CA THR A 33 -44.55 0.48 -0.91
C THR A 33 -44.93 1.96 -0.90
N LYS A 34 -44.64 2.70 -1.98
CA LYS A 34 -44.76 4.17 -2.10
C LYS A 34 -43.89 4.98 -1.12
N ASN A 35 -42.93 4.33 -0.45
CA ASN A 35 -41.95 4.96 0.44
C ASN A 35 -40.58 5.03 -0.25
N ILE A 36 -40.41 5.97 -1.19
CA ILE A 36 -39.18 6.06 -1.98
C ILE A 36 -37.99 6.43 -1.07
N PRO A 37 -36.89 5.66 -1.07
CA PRO A 37 -35.74 5.93 -0.21
C PRO A 37 -35.04 7.23 -0.61
N VAL A 38 -34.94 8.16 0.35
CA VAL A 38 -34.19 9.41 0.19
C VAL A 38 -32.79 9.22 0.77
N TYR A 39 -31.75 9.57 0.01
CA TYR A 39 -30.36 9.46 0.44
C TYR A 39 -29.74 10.84 0.57
N GLU A 40 -29.18 11.13 1.74
CA GLU A 40 -28.53 12.39 2.05
C GLU A 40 -27.08 12.14 2.48
N CYS A 41 -26.16 12.94 1.94
CA CYS A 41 -24.74 12.85 2.28
C CYS A 41 -24.42 13.90 3.34
N GLU A 42 -24.18 13.45 4.56
CA GLU A 42 -23.62 14.27 5.63
C GLU A 42 -22.09 14.15 5.58
N ARG A 43 -21.40 15.28 5.43
CA ARG A 43 -19.95 15.32 5.63
C ARG A 43 -19.69 15.48 7.12
N SER A 44 -18.87 14.62 7.68
CA SER A 44 -18.32 14.78 9.02
C SER A 44 -16.82 15.09 8.87
N ASP A 45 -16.47 16.38 8.96
CA ASP A 45 -15.11 16.89 8.79
C ASP A 45 -14.24 16.63 10.04
N VAL A 46 -14.29 15.42 10.60
CA VAL A 46 -13.68 15.14 11.91
C VAL A 46 -12.17 14.87 11.81
N GLN A 47 -11.62 14.59 10.62
CA GLN A 47 -10.16 14.48 10.42
C GLN A 47 -9.74 14.66 8.96
N ILE A 48 -8.92 15.70 8.69
CA ILE A 48 -8.36 16.02 7.36
C ILE A 48 -7.56 14.84 6.77
N HIS A 49 -7.02 13.98 7.63
CA HIS A 49 -6.19 12.83 7.27
C HIS A 49 -7.01 11.56 6.90
N VAL A 50 -8.25 11.42 7.40
CA VAL A 50 -9.16 10.32 7.03
C VAL A 50 -10.55 10.89 6.76
N PRO A 51 -10.89 11.21 5.49
CA PRO A 51 -12.21 11.72 5.17
C PRO A 51 -13.26 10.63 5.41
N THR A 52 -14.05 10.79 6.46
CA THR A 52 -15.21 9.96 6.74
C THR A 52 -16.43 10.57 6.08
N PHE A 53 -17.20 9.74 5.39
CA PHE A 53 -18.49 10.12 4.82
C PHE A 53 -19.57 9.42 5.63
N THR A 54 -20.65 10.15 5.91
CA THR A 54 -21.86 9.62 6.52
C THR A 54 -22.99 9.75 5.50
N PHE A 55 -23.65 8.64 5.17
CA PHE A 55 -24.89 8.68 4.37
C PHE A 55 -26.07 8.33 5.26
N ARG A 56 -27.09 9.18 5.21
CA ARG A 56 -28.38 8.92 5.80
C ARG A 56 -29.34 8.44 4.71
N VAL A 57 -30.09 7.39 5.00
CA VAL A 57 -31.19 6.91 4.16
C VAL A 57 -32.49 6.93 4.95
N THR A 58 -33.55 7.48 4.34
CA THR A 58 -34.88 7.57 4.94
C THR A 58 -35.88 6.82 4.07
N VAL A 59 -36.61 5.87 4.64
CA VAL A 59 -37.60 5.01 3.96
C VAL A 59 -38.86 4.94 4.81
N GLY A 60 -39.89 5.71 4.45
CA GLY A 60 -41.09 5.86 5.31
C GLY A 60 -40.68 6.46 6.66
N ASP A 61 -41.00 5.77 7.75
CA ASP A 61 -40.67 6.19 9.12
C ASP A 61 -39.26 5.74 9.59
N ILE A 62 -38.55 4.95 8.78
CA ILE A 62 -37.24 4.41 9.15
C ILE A 62 -36.14 5.30 8.60
N THR A 63 -35.23 5.71 9.47
CA THR A 63 -34.02 6.44 9.10
C THR A 63 -32.80 5.67 9.56
N CYS A 64 -31.84 5.44 8.66
CA CYS A 64 -30.61 4.70 8.93
C CYS A 64 -29.40 5.49 8.46
N ARG A 65 -28.25 5.26 9.10
CA ARG A 65 -26.98 5.88 8.71
C ARG A 65 -25.94 4.81 8.40
N GLY A 66 -25.10 5.09 7.41
CA GLY A 66 -23.89 4.34 7.12
C GLY A 66 -22.70 5.28 7.19
N GLU A 67 -21.56 4.77 7.66
CA GLU A 67 -20.31 5.52 7.77
C GLU A 67 -19.14 4.77 7.14
N GLY A 68 -18.16 5.51 6.62
CA GLY A 68 -16.91 4.97 6.09
C GLY A 68 -16.16 5.93 5.16
N THR A 69 -15.02 5.48 4.62
CA THR A 69 -14.07 6.32 3.87
C THR A 69 -14.41 6.48 2.39
N GLY A 70 -15.52 5.91 1.89
CA GLY A 70 -15.86 5.91 0.48
C GLY A 70 -17.36 6.04 0.19
N LYS A 71 -17.78 7.15 -0.42
CA LYS A 71 -19.19 7.50 -0.70
C LYS A 71 -20.06 6.34 -1.24
N LYS A 72 -19.55 5.53 -2.17
CA LYS A 72 -20.28 4.38 -2.75
C LYS A 72 -20.51 3.26 -1.73
N LEU A 73 -19.50 2.94 -0.92
CA LEU A 73 -19.58 1.93 0.13
C LEU A 73 -20.49 2.41 1.27
N VAL A 74 -20.38 3.68 1.65
CA VAL A 74 -21.18 4.28 2.72
C VAL A 74 -22.67 4.29 2.35
N LYS A 75 -23.01 4.70 1.12
CA LYS A 75 -24.38 4.63 0.61
C LYS A 75 -24.93 3.19 0.58
N HIS A 76 -24.08 2.22 0.26
CA HIS A 76 -24.44 0.79 0.27
C HIS A 76 -24.73 0.30 1.69
N ARG A 77 -23.86 0.63 2.66
CA ARG A 77 -24.01 0.27 4.09
C ARG A 77 -25.26 0.90 4.69
N ALA A 78 -25.57 2.15 4.34
CA ALA A 78 -26.81 2.81 4.77
C ALA A 78 -28.06 2.06 4.26
N ALA A 79 -28.05 1.66 2.98
CA ALA A 79 -29.16 0.90 2.39
C ALA A 79 -29.30 -0.51 3.00
N GLU A 80 -28.19 -1.17 3.32
CA GLU A 80 -28.18 -2.48 3.99
C GLU A 80 -28.77 -2.39 5.40
N ALA A 81 -28.39 -1.37 6.19
CA ALA A 81 -28.95 -1.13 7.51
C ALA A 81 -30.47 -0.92 7.46
N ALA A 82 -30.96 -0.14 6.50
CA ALA A 82 -32.39 0.05 6.29
C ALA A 82 -33.12 -1.24 5.90
N ILE A 83 -32.52 -2.07 5.04
CA ILE A 83 -33.09 -3.37 4.65
C ILE A 83 -33.20 -4.31 5.85
N ASN A 84 -32.18 -4.35 6.73
CA ASN A 84 -32.21 -5.23 7.90
C ASN A 84 -33.33 -4.82 8.86
N ILE A 85 -33.49 -3.52 9.13
CA ILE A 85 -34.58 -3.01 9.96
C ILE A 85 -35.95 -3.27 9.32
N LEU A 86 -36.07 -3.21 8.00
CA LEU A 86 -37.31 -3.51 7.28
C LEU A 86 -37.63 -5.02 7.18
N LYS A 87 -36.66 -5.91 7.44
CA LYS A 87 -36.90 -7.37 7.51
C LYS A 87 -37.41 -7.78 8.89
N ASP A 88 -36.87 -7.16 9.93
CA ASP A 88 -37.20 -7.44 11.32
C ASP A 88 -38.39 -6.56 11.72
N ASN A 89 -39.61 -6.99 11.40
CA ASN A 89 -40.83 -6.28 11.78
C ASN A 89 -40.89 -6.05 13.31
N ALA A 90 -40.70 -4.80 13.71
CA ALA A 90 -41.09 -4.13 14.97
C ALA A 90 -39.95 -3.66 15.89
N SER A 91 -40.11 -2.38 16.29
CA SER A 91 -39.45 -1.65 17.39
C SER A 91 -38.23 -0.82 17.00
N ILE A 92 -38.52 0.48 16.83
CA ILE A 92 -37.57 1.59 16.81
C ILE A 92 -36.75 1.58 18.10
N CYS A 93 -35.43 1.48 17.96
CA CYS A 93 -34.47 1.92 18.97
C CYS A 93 -33.39 2.75 18.27
N PHE A 94 -33.30 4.05 18.61
CA PHE A 94 -32.11 4.85 18.38
C PHE A 94 -30.95 4.25 19.19
N ALA A 95 -30.26 3.26 18.61
CA ALA A 95 -28.96 2.85 19.10
C ALA A 95 -27.91 3.48 18.19
N VAL A 96 -27.43 4.65 18.61
CA VAL A 96 -26.08 5.10 18.25
C VAL A 96 -25.14 4.14 18.98
N PRO A 97 -24.34 3.30 18.31
CA PRO A 97 -23.24 2.65 19.00
C PRO A 97 -22.19 3.72 19.25
N ASP A 98 -22.01 4.05 20.53
CA ASP A 98 -20.90 4.82 21.08
C ASP A 98 -19.55 4.24 20.60
N PRO A 99 -18.49 5.06 20.43
CA PRO A 99 -17.30 4.71 19.67
C PRO A 99 -16.35 3.85 20.51
N LEU A 100 -16.68 2.59 20.70
CA LEU A 100 -15.70 1.60 21.19
C LEU A 100 -14.91 1.06 20.01
N MET A 101 -13.79 1.76 19.80
CA MET A 101 -12.53 1.33 19.17
C MET A 101 -12.61 0.00 18.42
N SER A 102 -12.76 0.05 17.10
CA SER A 102 -12.38 -1.07 16.25
C SER A 102 -10.85 -1.19 16.26
N ASP A 103 -10.36 -2.17 17.01
CA ASP A 103 -9.02 -2.76 16.91
C ASP A 103 -8.55 -2.81 15.43
N PRO A 104 -7.34 -2.31 15.07
CA PRO A 104 -6.85 -2.28 13.69
C PRO A 104 -6.71 -3.65 13.00
N SER A 105 -7.00 -4.75 13.68
CA SER A 105 -6.63 -6.11 13.26
C SER A 105 -7.61 -6.85 12.33
N LYS A 106 -8.80 -6.29 12.02
CA LYS A 106 -9.79 -6.95 11.13
C LYS A 106 -10.37 -6.04 10.04
N GLN A 107 -9.51 -5.43 9.24
CA GLN A 107 -9.91 -5.05 7.89
C GLN A 107 -10.05 -6.32 7.03
N PRO A 108 -11.09 -6.44 6.17
CA PRO A 108 -11.06 -7.46 5.13
C PRO A 108 -9.82 -7.21 4.26
N LYS A 109 -8.81 -8.07 4.42
CA LYS A 109 -7.61 -8.17 3.58
C LYS A 109 -8.02 -8.50 2.14
N ASN A 110 -8.59 -7.55 1.39
CA ASN A 110 -8.86 -7.81 -0.03
C ASN A 110 -9.09 -6.60 -0.94
N GLN A 111 -8.44 -5.46 -0.68
CA GLN A 111 -8.05 -4.56 -1.76
C GLN A 111 -6.67 -3.96 -1.47
N LEU A 112 -5.63 -4.79 -1.48
CA LEU A 112 -4.27 -4.29 -1.74
C LEU A 112 -4.36 -3.49 -3.03
N ASN A 113 -4.15 -2.18 -2.93
CA ASN A 113 -4.03 -1.30 -4.08
C ASN A 113 -2.60 -1.49 -4.60
N PRO A 114 -2.35 -2.28 -5.66
CA PRO A 114 -0.99 -2.59 -6.09
C PRO A 114 -0.23 -1.32 -6.50
N VAL A 115 -0.94 -0.27 -6.91
CA VAL A 115 -0.34 1.05 -7.17
C VAL A 115 0.20 1.67 -5.87
N GLY A 116 -0.55 1.57 -4.78
CA GLY A 116 -0.11 2.04 -3.46
C GLY A 116 1.03 1.19 -2.90
N SER A 117 0.89 -0.13 -2.96
CA SER A 117 1.93 -1.06 -2.52
C SER A 117 3.24 -0.89 -3.30
N LEU A 118 3.18 -0.65 -4.62
CA LEU A 118 4.38 -0.35 -5.41
C LEU A 118 5.00 1.00 -5.04
N GLN A 119 4.18 1.99 -4.71
CA GLN A 119 4.67 3.30 -4.26
C GLN A 119 5.34 3.21 -2.88
N GLU A 120 4.77 2.45 -1.95
CA GLU A 120 5.37 2.16 -0.64
C GLU A 120 6.67 1.38 -0.80
N LEU A 121 6.70 0.37 -1.66
CA LEU A 121 7.92 -0.37 -2.00
C LEU A 121 8.99 0.57 -2.57
N ALA A 122 8.65 1.43 -3.52
CA ALA A 122 9.57 2.43 -4.05
C ALA A 122 10.12 3.36 -2.95
N PHE A 123 9.25 3.80 -2.03
CA PHE A 123 9.64 4.64 -0.90
C PHE A 123 10.63 3.92 0.04
N HIS A 124 10.34 2.68 0.44
CA HIS A 124 11.22 1.89 1.30
C HIS A 124 12.57 1.57 0.67
N HIS A 125 12.63 1.50 -0.66
CA HIS A 125 13.86 1.29 -1.41
C HIS A 125 14.63 2.59 -1.71
N GLY A 126 14.07 3.75 -1.35
CA GLY A 126 14.64 5.06 -1.69
C GLY A 126 14.60 5.36 -3.19
N TRP A 127 13.76 4.67 -3.96
CA TRP A 127 13.57 4.92 -5.39
C TRP A 127 12.69 6.14 -5.63
N ARG A 128 12.81 6.72 -6.83
CA ARG A 128 11.89 7.77 -7.26
C ARG A 128 10.46 7.20 -7.38
N ARG A 129 9.46 8.07 -7.28
CA ARG A 129 8.06 7.64 -7.40
C ARG A 129 7.82 6.97 -8.77
N PRO A 130 7.07 5.85 -8.82
CA PRO A 130 6.74 5.18 -10.08
C PRO A 130 5.98 6.14 -11.03
N GLU A 131 6.47 6.23 -12.26
CA GLU A 131 5.90 7.06 -13.30
C GLU A 131 4.95 6.22 -14.17
N TYR A 132 3.74 6.73 -14.43
CA TYR A 132 2.75 6.01 -15.23
C TYR A 132 2.38 6.82 -16.45
N THR A 133 2.64 6.28 -17.63
CA THR A 133 2.32 6.89 -18.91
C THR A 133 1.31 6.05 -19.66
N LEU A 134 0.32 6.71 -20.26
CA LEU A 134 -0.65 6.05 -21.10
C LEU A 134 -0.03 5.87 -22.49
N SER A 135 0.15 4.62 -22.91
CA SER A 135 0.80 4.30 -24.18
C SER A 135 -0.19 4.06 -25.32
N GLN A 136 -1.31 3.38 -25.04
CA GLN A 136 -2.29 3.03 -26.07
C GLN A 136 -3.72 3.11 -25.52
N GLU A 137 -4.62 3.65 -26.33
CA GLU A 137 -6.08 3.53 -26.16
C GLU A 137 -6.65 2.95 -27.44
N GLY A 138 -7.46 1.89 -27.34
CA GLY A 138 -8.04 1.25 -28.51
C GLY A 138 -9.18 0.31 -28.17
N GLY A 139 -9.57 -0.50 -29.14
CA GLY A 139 -10.66 -1.47 -29.01
C GLY A 139 -12.04 -0.89 -29.36
N PRO A 140 -13.01 -1.76 -29.68
CA PRO A 140 -14.35 -1.34 -30.05
C PRO A 140 -15.08 -0.67 -28.88
N ALA A 141 -16.10 0.14 -29.16
CA ALA A 141 -16.80 0.93 -28.15
C ALA A 141 -17.31 0.11 -26.95
N HIS A 142 -17.68 -1.15 -27.18
CA HIS A 142 -18.15 -2.10 -26.16
C HIS A 142 -17.03 -2.91 -25.46
N LYS A 143 -15.76 -2.77 -25.90
CA LYS A 143 -14.59 -3.46 -25.34
C LYS A 143 -13.33 -2.59 -25.49
N ARG A 144 -13.37 -1.39 -24.88
CA ARG A 144 -12.22 -0.48 -24.87
C ARG A 144 -11.05 -1.09 -24.07
N GLU A 145 -9.86 -1.02 -24.62
CA GLU A 145 -8.60 -1.46 -24.01
C GLU A 145 -7.67 -0.26 -23.85
N TYR A 146 -7.13 -0.12 -22.64
CA TYR A 146 -6.15 0.89 -22.26
C TYR A 146 -4.86 0.19 -21.88
N THR A 147 -3.73 0.69 -22.39
CA THR A 147 -2.39 0.21 -22.07
C THR A 147 -1.62 1.31 -21.37
N THR A 148 -1.20 1.05 -20.13
CA THR A 148 -0.41 1.95 -19.30
C THR A 148 0.95 1.34 -19.04
N VAL A 149 2.00 2.13 -19.25
CA VAL A 149 3.38 1.76 -18.95
C VAL A 149 3.74 2.37 -17.59
N CYS A 150 4.33 1.56 -16.72
CA CYS A 150 4.88 1.96 -15.44
C CYS A 150 6.41 1.92 -15.54
N ARG A 151 7.08 3.03 -15.21
CA ARG A 151 8.53 3.13 -15.13
C ARG A 151 8.95 3.38 -13.68
N LEU A 152 9.92 2.60 -13.20
CA LEU A 152 10.52 2.76 -11.88
C LEU A 152 12.00 2.41 -11.98
N GLU A 153 12.85 3.42 -11.79
CA GLU A 153 14.30 3.34 -12.04
C GLU A 153 14.63 2.80 -13.46
N ALA A 154 15.46 1.77 -13.56
CA ALA A 154 15.83 1.11 -14.81
C ALA A 154 14.77 0.12 -15.31
N PHE A 155 13.68 -0.10 -14.56
CA PHE A 155 12.68 -1.10 -14.86
C PHE A 155 11.43 -0.48 -15.46
N MET A 156 10.81 -1.22 -16.38
CA MET A 156 9.60 -0.81 -17.07
C MET A 156 8.66 -2.00 -17.21
N GLU A 157 7.38 -1.81 -16.89
CA GLU A 157 6.34 -2.82 -17.05
C GLU A 157 5.08 -2.24 -17.64
N THR A 158 4.34 -3.06 -18.38
CA THR A 158 3.15 -2.61 -19.12
C THR A 158 1.90 -3.35 -18.67
N GLY A 159 0.90 -2.60 -18.23
CA GLY A 159 -0.41 -3.10 -17.83
C GLY A 159 -1.50 -2.76 -18.83
N LYS A 160 -2.37 -3.73 -19.11
CA LYS A 160 -3.56 -3.55 -19.97
C LYS A 160 -4.83 -3.65 -19.12
N GLY A 161 -5.88 -2.92 -19.47
CA GLY A 161 -7.18 -3.04 -18.78
C GLY A 161 -8.32 -2.34 -19.50
N ALA A 162 -9.56 -2.60 -19.06
CA ALA A 162 -10.77 -2.00 -19.64
C ALA A 162 -10.95 -0.51 -19.27
N SER A 163 -10.09 0.02 -18.40
CA SER A 163 -10.04 1.43 -18.01
C SER A 163 -8.61 1.86 -17.72
N LYS A 164 -8.34 3.17 -17.79
CA LYS A 164 -7.04 3.75 -17.39
C LYS A 164 -6.63 3.34 -15.97
N LYS A 165 -7.59 3.32 -15.03
CA LYS A 165 -7.36 2.88 -13.64
C LYS A 165 -6.97 1.41 -13.56
N GLN A 166 -7.62 0.54 -14.31
CA GLN A 166 -7.32 -0.89 -14.34
C GLN A 166 -6.00 -1.19 -15.04
N ALA A 167 -5.71 -0.51 -16.15
CA ALA A 167 -4.42 -0.61 -16.83
C ALA A 167 -3.25 -0.22 -15.90
N LYS A 168 -3.40 0.88 -15.15
CA LYS A 168 -2.44 1.32 -14.12
C LYS A 168 -2.27 0.28 -13.01
N ARG A 169 -3.39 -0.26 -12.51
CA ARG A 169 -3.40 -1.32 -11.48
C ARG A 169 -2.61 -2.55 -11.95
N ASN A 170 -2.90 -3.02 -13.16
CA ASN A 170 -2.27 -4.20 -13.74
C ASN A 170 -0.78 -3.99 -14.06
N ALA A 171 -0.38 -2.75 -14.41
CA ALA A 171 1.03 -2.42 -14.60
C ALA A 171 1.79 -2.52 -13.27
N ALA A 172 1.19 -2.00 -12.19
CA ALA A 172 1.79 -2.06 -10.86
C ALA A 172 1.86 -3.50 -10.31
N GLU A 173 0.84 -4.31 -10.58
CA GLU A 173 0.81 -5.72 -10.16
C GLU A 173 1.89 -6.57 -10.85
N LYS A 174 2.12 -6.35 -12.16
CA LYS A 174 3.24 -6.98 -12.87
C LYS A 174 4.59 -6.57 -12.28
N PHE A 175 4.73 -5.30 -11.92
CA PHE A 175 5.90 -4.81 -11.20
C PHE A 175 6.08 -5.58 -9.89
N LEU A 176 5.08 -5.59 -9.02
CA LEU A 176 5.17 -6.28 -7.74
C LEU A 176 5.47 -7.77 -7.90
N ALA A 177 4.85 -8.45 -8.87
CA ALA A 177 5.12 -9.87 -9.16
C ALA A 177 6.57 -10.11 -9.63
N LYS A 178 7.11 -9.20 -10.45
CA LYS A 178 8.51 -9.27 -10.89
C LYS A 178 9.48 -9.09 -9.72
N PHE A 179 9.17 -8.19 -8.80
CA PHE A 179 10.00 -7.92 -7.62
C PHE A 179 9.75 -8.88 -6.46
N SER A 180 8.65 -9.63 -6.44
CA SER A 180 8.43 -10.75 -5.51
C SER A 180 9.13 -12.04 -5.96
N ASN A 181 9.35 -12.21 -7.27
CA ASN A 181 10.08 -13.35 -7.83
C ASN A 181 11.59 -13.13 -7.95
N ILE A 182 12.04 -11.87 -7.87
CA ILE A 182 13.43 -11.58 -7.51
C ILE A 182 13.53 -11.96 -6.03
N SER A 183 14.15 -13.11 -5.74
CA SER A 183 14.42 -13.61 -4.39
C SER A 183 14.78 -12.44 -3.45
N PRO A 184 14.31 -12.42 -2.18
CA PRO A 184 14.58 -11.35 -1.21
C PRO A 184 16.06 -11.16 -0.83
N GLU A 185 16.99 -11.63 -1.64
CA GLU A 185 18.44 -11.53 -1.42
C GLU A 185 18.97 -10.10 -1.56
N ASN A 186 18.18 -9.15 -2.07
CA ASN A 186 18.57 -7.73 -2.07
C ASN A 186 17.87 -6.87 -1.01
N HIS A 187 16.91 -7.41 -0.24
CA HIS A 187 16.18 -6.65 0.80
C HIS A 187 16.33 -7.18 2.23
N ILE A 188 17.06 -8.28 2.40
CA ILE A 188 17.62 -8.70 3.69
C ILE A 188 18.92 -7.90 4.02
N SER A 189 19.41 -7.14 3.04
CA SER A 189 20.72 -6.52 2.99
C SER A 189 21.04 -5.50 4.10
N LEU A 190 20.25 -4.42 4.27
CA LEU A 190 20.66 -3.32 5.15
C LEU A 190 20.43 -3.59 6.64
N THR A 191 19.36 -4.29 6.99
CA THR A 191 19.06 -4.67 8.38
C THR A 191 20.10 -5.65 8.90
N ASN A 192 20.58 -6.56 8.06
CA ASN A 192 21.68 -7.46 8.37
C ASN A 192 23.01 -6.72 8.50
N VAL A 193 23.32 -5.76 7.62
CA VAL A 193 24.51 -4.91 7.75
C VAL A 193 24.50 -4.16 9.07
N ILE A 194 23.37 -3.55 9.45
CA ILE A 194 23.23 -2.87 10.75
C ILE A 194 23.40 -3.87 11.89
N ASN A 195 22.81 -5.06 11.81
CA ASN A 195 22.93 -6.07 12.87
C ASN A 195 24.34 -6.69 12.96
N LEU A 196 25.02 -6.87 11.83
CA LEU A 196 26.39 -7.40 11.73
C LEU A 196 27.41 -6.35 12.20
N LEU A 197 27.24 -5.08 11.79
CA LEU A 197 28.03 -3.94 12.27
C LEU A 197 27.72 -3.55 13.72
N LYS A 198 26.51 -3.85 14.24
CA LYS A 198 26.18 -3.71 15.68
C LYS A 198 26.81 -4.82 16.52
N ARG A 199 26.97 -6.02 15.95
CA ARG A 199 27.66 -7.14 16.60
C ARG A 199 29.19 -6.96 16.57
N SER A 200 29.70 -6.26 15.56
CA SER A 200 31.11 -5.91 15.42
C SER A 200 31.43 -4.62 16.18
N LEU A 201 32.16 -4.78 17.28
CA LEU A 201 32.72 -3.69 18.08
C LEU A 201 33.75 -2.91 17.24
N LEU A 202 33.30 -1.90 16.47
CA LEU A 202 34.15 -0.91 15.78
C LEU A 202 35.06 -0.09 16.73
N SER A 203 35.15 -0.47 18.00
CA SER A 203 35.95 0.19 19.03
C SER A 203 37.15 -0.64 19.49
N ILE A 204 37.39 -1.83 18.91
CA ILE A 204 38.52 -2.69 19.31
C ILE A 204 39.73 -2.43 18.40
N PRO A 205 40.83 -1.85 18.91
CA PRO A 205 42.06 -1.68 18.14
C PRO A 205 42.66 -3.04 17.75
N ASN A 206 43.33 -3.10 16.58
CA ASN A 206 44.00 -4.30 16.02
C ASN A 206 43.10 -5.46 15.56
N THR A 207 41.86 -5.18 15.15
CA THR A 207 40.98 -6.19 14.53
C THR A 207 41.20 -6.23 13.00
N ASP A 208 41.16 -7.42 12.40
CA ASP A 208 41.15 -7.57 10.95
C ASP A 208 39.78 -7.14 10.37
N TYR A 209 39.69 -5.86 10.00
CA TYR A 209 38.48 -5.24 9.44
C TYR A 209 38.18 -5.69 8.01
N ILE A 210 39.10 -6.38 7.34
CA ILE A 210 38.93 -6.84 5.96
C ILE A 210 37.90 -7.97 5.89
N GLN A 211 37.92 -8.90 6.85
CA GLN A 211 37.00 -10.06 6.88
C GLN A 211 35.53 -9.63 6.98
N PRO A 212 35.10 -8.80 7.96
CA PRO A 212 33.73 -8.32 8.01
C PRO A 212 33.34 -7.51 6.78
N LEU A 213 34.27 -6.74 6.22
CA LEU A 213 34.00 -5.93 5.04
C LEU A 213 33.77 -6.82 3.79
N SER A 214 34.52 -7.92 3.66
CA SER A 214 34.34 -8.93 2.61
C SER A 214 33.01 -9.67 2.73
N GLU A 215 32.63 -10.07 3.96
CA GLU A 215 31.33 -10.68 4.23
C GLU A 215 30.18 -9.73 3.84
N ILE A 216 30.26 -8.46 4.25
CA ILE A 216 29.28 -7.44 3.86
C ILE A 216 29.23 -7.29 2.34
N ALA A 217 30.36 -7.14 1.66
CA ALA A 217 30.38 -7.04 0.20
C ALA A 217 29.70 -8.22 -0.49
N LYS A 218 29.98 -9.44 -0.02
CA LYS A 218 29.38 -10.68 -0.55
C LYS A 218 27.87 -10.71 -0.32
N GLU A 219 27.41 -10.37 0.88
CA GLU A 219 25.97 -10.34 1.20
C GLU A 219 25.23 -9.27 0.41
N GLN A 220 25.84 -8.10 0.20
CA GLN A 220 25.19 -6.95 -0.44
C GLN A 220 25.35 -6.93 -1.96
N GLY A 221 26.13 -7.86 -2.53
CA GLY A 221 26.35 -7.95 -3.98
C GLY A 221 27.15 -6.79 -4.57
N PHE A 222 28.09 -6.21 -3.81
CA PHE A 222 29.05 -5.23 -4.35
C PHE A 222 30.48 -5.73 -4.19
N ASN A 223 31.38 -5.29 -5.07
CA ASN A 223 32.79 -5.61 -4.98
C ASN A 223 33.56 -4.49 -4.27
N ILE A 224 34.63 -4.86 -3.57
CA ILE A 224 35.56 -3.94 -2.94
C ILE A 224 36.90 -4.08 -3.63
N THR A 225 37.48 -2.96 -4.05
CA THR A 225 38.82 -2.90 -4.63
C THR A 225 39.68 -2.00 -3.76
N TYR A 226 40.82 -2.51 -3.32
CA TYR A 226 41.80 -1.73 -2.59
C TYR A 226 42.88 -1.25 -3.55
N LEU A 227 43.23 0.03 -3.44
CA LEU A 227 44.30 0.65 -4.17
C LEU A 227 45.26 1.28 -3.16
N ASP A 228 46.47 0.74 -3.10
CA ASP A 228 47.52 1.30 -2.27
C ASP A 228 48.11 2.54 -2.94
N ILE A 229 48.44 3.54 -2.13
CA ILE A 229 49.07 4.78 -2.56
C ILE A 229 50.49 4.77 -2.01
N ASP A 230 51.47 4.89 -2.90
CA ASP A 230 52.91 4.85 -2.57
C ASP A 230 53.37 6.02 -1.69
N GLU A 231 52.56 7.08 -1.58
CA GLU A 231 52.83 8.25 -0.76
C GLU A 231 52.44 8.02 0.71
N LEU A 232 53.40 8.24 1.61
CA LEU A 232 53.16 8.17 3.05
C LEU A 232 52.30 9.37 3.51
N SER A 233 51.37 9.10 4.42
CA SER A 233 50.64 10.13 5.16
C SER A 233 51.59 10.93 6.05
N ALA A 234 51.13 12.08 6.58
CA ALA A 234 51.88 12.93 7.51
C ALA A 234 52.36 12.21 8.79
N ASN A 235 51.74 11.06 9.12
CA ASN A 235 52.12 10.19 10.22
C ASN A 235 53.05 9.02 9.81
N GLY A 236 53.55 9.00 8.57
CA GLY A 236 54.46 7.97 8.06
C GLY A 236 53.79 6.63 7.72
N GLN A 237 52.45 6.59 7.57
CA GLN A 237 51.72 5.37 7.21
C GLN A 237 51.37 5.34 5.72
N TYR A 238 51.43 4.16 5.10
CA TYR A 238 50.95 3.94 3.73
C TYR A 238 49.47 4.27 3.62
N GLN A 239 49.09 4.95 2.54
CA GLN A 239 47.71 5.32 2.29
C GLN A 239 47.04 4.29 1.39
N CYS A 240 45.72 4.17 1.50
CA CYS A 240 44.93 3.22 0.72
C CYS A 240 43.56 3.82 0.40
N LEU A 241 43.04 3.51 -0.78
CA LEU A 241 41.67 3.79 -1.21
C LEU A 241 40.90 2.48 -1.32
N ALA A 242 39.73 2.42 -0.68
CA ALA A 242 38.77 1.35 -0.85
C ALA A 242 37.64 1.83 -1.78
N GLY A 243 37.60 1.31 -3.00
CA GLY A 243 36.54 1.53 -3.97
C GLY A 243 35.44 0.49 -3.80
N LEU A 244 34.20 0.93 -3.65
CA LEU A 244 33.02 0.09 -3.55
C LEU A 244 32.21 0.24 -4.84
N SER A 245 31.84 -0.88 -5.47
CA SER A 245 31.05 -0.90 -6.70
C SER A 245 29.56 -0.57 -6.47
N THR A 246 29.24 0.31 -5.52
CA THR A 246 27.90 0.78 -5.22
C THR A 246 27.40 1.74 -6.31
N ASN A 247 26.11 2.08 -6.30
CA ASN A 247 25.56 3.12 -7.20
C ASN A 247 24.90 4.24 -6.36
N PRO A 248 25.50 5.45 -6.29
CA PRO A 248 26.74 5.88 -6.96
C PRO A 248 27.98 5.18 -6.39
N ILE A 249 29.07 5.15 -7.17
CA ILE A 249 30.36 4.58 -6.75
C ILE A 249 30.84 5.33 -5.51
N THR A 250 31.24 4.58 -4.49
CA THR A 250 31.83 5.13 -3.28
C THR A 250 33.32 4.85 -3.27
N VAL A 251 34.12 5.83 -2.86
CA VAL A 251 35.54 5.63 -2.53
C VAL A 251 35.78 6.13 -1.10
N CYS A 252 36.39 5.28 -0.28
CA CYS A 252 36.84 5.62 1.07
C CYS A 252 38.37 5.72 1.10
N HIS A 253 38.91 6.65 1.87
CA HIS A 253 40.35 6.82 2.09
C HIS A 253 40.72 6.45 3.52
N GLY A 254 41.91 5.87 3.69
CA GLY A 254 42.51 5.69 5.00
C GLY A 254 44.02 5.45 4.91
N SER A 255 44.63 5.29 6.08
CA SER A 255 46.06 5.01 6.24
C SER A 255 46.28 3.72 7.03
N GLY A 256 47.14 2.84 6.52
CA GLY A 256 47.35 1.49 7.06
C GLY A 256 46.03 0.72 7.22
N ILE A 257 45.86 0.07 8.38
CA ILE A 257 44.66 -0.73 8.69
C ILE A 257 43.36 0.09 8.83
N SER A 258 43.45 1.43 8.89
CA SER A 258 42.26 2.28 9.05
C SER A 258 41.42 2.41 7.78
N CYS A 259 41.94 2.06 6.60
CA CYS A 259 41.18 2.13 5.35
C CYS A 259 39.92 1.25 5.38
N ALA A 260 40.07 0.00 5.82
CA ALA A 260 38.95 -0.93 5.99
C ALA A 260 37.99 -0.48 7.10
N HIS A 261 38.54 0.05 8.20
CA HIS A 261 37.75 0.60 9.30
C HIS A 261 36.87 1.77 8.86
N ASN A 262 37.44 2.76 8.16
CA ASN A 262 36.72 3.92 7.64
C ASN A 262 35.62 3.50 6.65
N THR A 263 35.90 2.46 5.86
CA THR A 263 34.91 1.90 4.92
C THR A 263 33.73 1.27 5.65
N LEU A 264 33.99 0.47 6.71
CA LEU A 264 32.92 -0.08 7.57
C LEU A 264 32.11 1.04 8.25
N GLN A 265 32.79 2.09 8.71
CA GLN A 265 32.14 3.22 9.37
C GLN A 265 31.23 3.99 8.40
N TYR A 266 31.67 4.19 7.16
CA TYR A 266 30.85 4.80 6.11
C TYR A 266 29.59 3.96 5.83
N LEU A 267 29.75 2.65 5.66
CA LEU A 267 28.63 1.73 5.45
C LEU A 267 27.64 1.77 6.62
N LYS A 268 28.12 1.85 7.85
CA LYS A 268 27.29 2.01 9.05
C LYS A 268 26.47 3.30 9.00
N ILE A 269 27.13 4.44 8.74
CA ILE A 269 26.48 5.76 8.71
C ILE A 269 25.38 5.81 7.63
N ILE A 270 25.62 5.22 6.46
CA ILE A 270 24.63 5.20 5.39
C ILE A 270 23.45 4.30 5.72
N ALA A 271 23.71 3.18 6.40
CA ALA A 271 22.65 2.29 6.83
C ALA A 271 21.77 2.93 7.91
N GLU A 272 22.32 3.79 8.79
CA GLU A 272 21.57 4.50 9.84
C GLU A 272 20.78 5.73 9.35
N ARG A 273 21.11 6.28 8.17
CA ARG A 273 20.48 7.49 7.61
C ARG A 273 19.28 7.24 6.70
N LYS A 274 18.92 5.99 6.43
CA LYS A 274 17.80 5.59 5.57
C LYS A 274 16.63 5.06 6.38
#